data_AF-A0A1V5R2V8-F1
#
_entry.id   AF-A0A1V5R2V8-F1
#
_cell.length_a   1.000
_cell.length_b   1.000
_cell.length_c   1.000
_cell.angle_alpha   90.00
_cell.angle_beta   90.00
_cell.angle_gamma   90.00
#
_symmetry.space_group_name_H-M   'P 1'
#
loop_
_entity.id
_entity.type
_entity.pdbx_description
1 polymer ?
#
loop_
_entity_poly.entity_id
_entity_poly.type
_entity_poly.pdbx_seq_one_letter_code
_entity_poly.pdbx_strand_id
1 'polypeptide(L)'
;MLLRFLLIAAVAAAPALADKPNKPGKGGHGKPPHARKHQGVPPGLAKKGGLPPGLAKKFGQRRPERPYIAFDPRYDDRAWFLIDGRWELREGLTGALRMEIRDSLRLPVAPPPVPLPKVGVDLRVVLFN
;
A
#
# COMPACT_ATOMS: atom_id res chain seq x y z
N MET A 1 26.26 -23.40 -55.76
CA MET A 1 26.08 -23.76 -54.34
C MET A 1 27.15 -23.08 -53.53
N LEU A 2 26.80 -22.22 -52.57
CA LEU A 2 27.68 -21.89 -51.45
C LEU A 2 26.86 -21.74 -50.17
N LEU A 3 27.26 -22.56 -49.22
CA LEU A 3 26.78 -22.83 -47.88
C LEU A 3 26.98 -21.63 -46.92
N ARG A 4 26.11 -21.45 -45.92
CA ARG A 4 26.45 -21.44 -44.47
C ARG A 4 25.35 -20.87 -43.55
N PHE A 5 25.42 -21.38 -42.31
CA PHE A 5 24.82 -20.95 -41.03
C PHE A 5 23.38 -21.44 -40.73
N LEU A 6 23.00 -21.89 -39.52
CA LEU A 6 23.65 -22.33 -38.28
C LEU A 6 22.50 -22.70 -37.29
N LEU A 7 22.69 -23.75 -36.46
CA LEU A 7 22.10 -23.97 -35.10
C LEU A 7 20.57 -24.22 -35.00
N ILE A 8 20.00 -25.11 -34.16
CA ILE A 8 20.29 -25.46 -32.76
C ILE A 8 19.92 -26.93 -32.48
N ALA A 9 20.75 -27.57 -31.64
CA ALA A 9 20.61 -28.92 -31.13
C ALA A 9 19.45 -29.11 -30.13
N ALA A 10 18.71 -30.21 -30.28
CA ALA A 10 17.78 -30.72 -29.27
C ALA A 10 18.52 -31.69 -28.35
N VAL A 11 18.51 -31.44 -27.03
CA VAL A 11 19.07 -32.35 -26.02
C VAL A 11 17.96 -32.87 -25.10
N ALA A 12 17.64 -34.14 -25.37
CA ALA A 12 17.32 -35.29 -24.51
C ALA A 12 16.73 -35.14 -23.09
N ALA A 13 15.59 -35.84 -22.93
CA ALA A 13 15.29 -36.91 -21.96
C ALA A 13 15.47 -36.71 -20.44
N ALA A 14 14.39 -36.95 -19.69
CA ALA A 14 14.43 -37.35 -18.28
C ALA A 14 13.68 -38.69 -18.11
N PRO A 15 14.28 -39.72 -17.48
CA PRO A 15 13.56 -40.94 -17.14
C PRO A 15 13.09 -40.98 -15.69
N ALA A 16 12.08 -41.83 -15.51
CA ALA A 16 11.84 -42.75 -14.40
C ALA A 16 11.08 -42.30 -13.13
N LEU A 17 9.93 -42.96 -12.99
CA LEU A 17 9.17 -43.29 -11.78
C LEU A 17 9.99 -44.07 -10.73
N ALA A 18 9.42 -44.07 -9.51
CA ALA A 18 9.69 -44.93 -8.33
C ALA A 18 10.91 -44.51 -7.50
N ASP A 19 10.89 -44.48 -6.17
CA ASP A 19 10.18 -45.35 -5.23
C ASP A 19 10.02 -44.64 -3.85
N LYS A 20 9.07 -45.08 -3.03
CA LYS A 20 8.81 -44.61 -1.66
C LYS A 20 8.77 -45.84 -0.77
N PRO A 21 9.50 -45.93 0.35
CA PRO A 21 8.90 -45.72 1.70
C PRO A 21 9.97 -45.20 2.71
N ASN A 22 9.79 -44.85 3.99
CA ASN A 22 8.75 -44.94 5.01
C ASN A 22 9.04 -43.84 6.08
N LYS A 23 8.01 -43.38 6.80
CA LYS A 23 8.05 -42.47 7.99
C LYS A 23 8.66 -43.20 9.23
N PRO A 24 9.01 -42.58 10.40
CA PRO A 24 8.16 -41.64 11.16
C PRO A 24 8.83 -40.62 12.15
N GLY A 25 8.02 -39.65 12.61
CA GLY A 25 8.26 -38.79 13.78
C GLY A 25 7.29 -37.59 13.79
N LYS A 26 6.04 -37.71 14.25
CA LYS A 26 5.53 -37.45 15.64
C LYS A 26 6.09 -36.12 16.19
N GLY A 27 5.33 -35.09 16.57
CA GLY A 27 3.92 -34.77 16.77
C GLY A 27 3.87 -33.30 17.27
N GLY A 28 2.76 -32.58 17.40
CA GLY A 28 1.35 -32.91 17.26
C GLY A 28 0.47 -31.68 17.54
N HIS A 29 -0.83 -31.88 17.28
CA HIS A 29 -2.01 -31.28 17.91
C HIS A 29 -2.37 -29.80 17.73
N GLY A 30 -3.48 -29.55 17.01
CA GLY A 30 -4.34 -28.36 17.18
C GLY A 30 -5.39 -28.23 16.08
N LYS A 31 -6.68 -28.41 16.41
CA LYS A 31 -7.87 -28.46 15.52
C LYS A 31 -8.16 -27.15 14.75
N PRO A 32 -8.97 -27.17 13.66
CA PRO A 32 -9.32 -25.96 12.90
C PRO A 32 -10.51 -25.21 13.53
N PRO A 33 -10.48 -23.86 13.59
CA PRO A 33 -11.73 -23.11 13.60
C PRO A 33 -11.69 -21.82 12.76
N HIS A 34 -12.67 -21.72 11.87
CA HIS A 34 -13.50 -20.53 11.57
C HIS A 34 -12.86 -19.13 11.61
N ALA A 35 -13.01 -18.46 10.45
CA ALA A 35 -13.24 -17.03 10.30
C ALA A 35 -12.09 -16.06 10.65
N ARG A 36 -11.64 -15.32 9.63
CA ARG A 36 -11.97 -13.89 9.55
C ARG A 36 -11.69 -13.37 8.15
N LYS A 37 -12.69 -12.69 7.60
CA LYS A 37 -12.59 -11.77 6.47
C LYS A 37 -11.30 -10.95 6.61
N HIS A 38 -10.36 -11.06 5.68
CA HIS A 38 -9.39 -10.00 5.44
C HIS A 38 -10.12 -8.85 4.72
N GLN A 39 -11.02 -8.19 5.44
CA GLN A 39 -11.40 -6.81 5.15
C GLN A 39 -10.37 -5.94 5.86
N GLY A 40 -9.63 -5.14 5.09
CA GLY A 40 -8.78 -4.09 5.64
C GLY A 40 -7.31 -4.33 5.38
N VAL A 41 -6.80 -3.50 4.47
CA VAL A 41 -5.42 -3.02 4.31
C VAL A 41 -4.30 -4.07 4.15
N PRO A 42 -3.50 -3.99 3.06
CA PRO A 42 -2.32 -4.83 2.90
C PRO A 42 -1.39 -4.80 4.13
N PRO A 43 -0.82 -5.94 4.54
CA PRO A 43 0.07 -6.03 5.69
C PRO A 43 1.34 -5.23 5.41
N GLY A 44 1.41 -4.02 5.97
CA GLY A 44 2.49 -3.06 5.78
C GLY A 44 2.10 -1.63 6.14
N LEU A 45 0.82 -1.29 6.03
CA LEU A 45 0.31 0.07 6.24
C LEU A 45 -0.16 0.33 7.69
N ALA A 46 -0.70 -0.68 8.37
CA ALA A 46 -1.41 -0.51 9.65
C ALA A 46 -0.52 -0.51 10.92
N LYS A 47 0.79 -0.78 10.82
CA LYS A 47 1.64 -1.05 12.01
C LYS A 47 2.56 0.09 12.47
N LYS A 48 2.61 1.27 11.83
CA LYS A 48 3.65 2.27 12.14
C LYS A 48 3.23 3.74 12.28
N GLY A 49 1.94 4.08 12.27
CA GLY A 49 1.52 5.50 12.31
C GLY A 49 2.11 6.35 11.16
N GLY A 50 2.67 5.67 10.15
CA GLY A 50 3.53 6.24 9.14
C GLY A 50 2.76 6.75 7.95
N LEU A 51 3.30 7.77 7.28
CA LEU A 51 2.73 8.29 6.05
C LEU A 51 2.65 7.20 4.96
N PRO A 52 1.45 6.90 4.40
CA PRO A 52 1.29 5.93 3.33
C PRO A 52 2.18 6.24 2.12
N PRO A 53 2.73 5.23 1.42
CA PRO A 53 3.75 5.44 0.40
C PRO A 53 3.26 6.23 -0.80
N GLY A 54 1.98 6.06 -1.20
CA GLY A 54 1.38 6.86 -2.26
C GLY A 54 1.26 8.33 -1.85
N LEU A 55 0.72 8.61 -0.67
CA LEU A 55 0.61 9.97 -0.12
C LEU A 55 1.99 10.60 0.09
N ALA A 56 2.99 9.82 0.52
CA ALA A 56 4.37 10.28 0.67
C ALA A 56 4.96 10.83 -0.62
N LYS A 57 4.68 10.21 -1.76
CA LYS A 57 5.14 10.70 -3.07
C LYS A 57 4.53 12.04 -3.45
N LYS A 58 3.35 12.39 -2.93
CA LYS A 58 2.65 13.64 -3.25
C LYS A 58 3.23 14.88 -2.56
N PHE A 59 4.09 14.69 -1.55
CA PHE A 59 4.93 15.77 -1.02
C PHE A 59 6.13 16.10 -1.93
N GLY A 60 6.48 15.25 -2.89
CA GLY A 60 7.67 15.41 -3.73
C GLY A 60 8.95 15.44 -2.90
N GLN A 61 9.87 16.37 -3.22
CA GLN A 61 11.15 16.52 -2.51
C GLN A 61 11.01 17.17 -1.13
N ARG A 62 9.89 17.84 -0.84
CA ARG A 62 9.68 18.61 0.38
C ARG A 62 8.82 17.87 1.39
N ARG A 63 9.12 16.59 1.62
CA ARG A 63 8.41 15.80 2.63
C ARG A 63 8.82 16.28 4.03
N PRO A 64 7.89 16.83 4.83
CA PRO A 64 8.19 17.19 6.20
C PRO A 64 8.34 15.95 7.08
N GLU A 65 9.04 16.08 8.20
CA GLU A 65 9.17 15.02 9.21
C GLU A 65 7.81 14.64 9.81
N ARG A 66 6.93 15.62 9.99
CA ARG A 66 5.58 15.48 10.55
C ARG A 66 4.53 15.96 9.54
N PRO A 67 4.15 15.12 8.56
CA PRO A 67 3.23 15.52 7.50
C PRO A 67 1.79 15.63 8.01
N TYR A 68 1.20 16.81 7.80
CA TYR A 68 -0.23 17.02 7.95
C TYR A 68 -0.89 16.89 6.57
N ILE A 69 -1.98 16.13 6.52
CA ILE A 69 -2.86 16.04 5.35
C ILE A 69 -4.30 16.28 5.81
N ALA A 70 -5.01 17.16 5.12
CA ALA A 70 -6.42 17.41 5.34
C ALA A 70 -7.25 16.77 4.21
N PHE A 71 -8.21 15.94 4.59
CA PHE A 71 -9.07 15.20 3.69
C PHE A 71 -10.48 15.79 3.70
N ASP A 72 -11.04 16.02 2.51
CA ASP A 72 -12.46 16.31 2.36
C ASP A 72 -13.21 14.96 2.40
N PRO A 73 -14.10 14.71 3.36
CA PRO A 73 -14.79 13.42 3.46
C PRO A 73 -15.70 13.10 2.25
N ARG A 74 -15.99 14.09 1.39
CA ARG A 74 -16.80 13.92 0.17
C ARG A 74 -15.99 13.34 -0.99
N TYR A 75 -14.66 13.43 -0.94
CA TYR A 75 -13.77 13.11 -2.05
C TYR A 75 -12.62 12.21 -1.62
N ASP A 76 -12.31 11.22 -2.45
CA ASP A 76 -11.17 10.31 -2.24
C ASP A 76 -10.13 10.43 -3.36
N ASP A 77 -10.30 11.38 -4.27
CA ASP A 77 -9.44 11.65 -5.43
C ASP A 77 -8.61 12.94 -5.27
N ARG A 78 -8.70 13.57 -4.10
CA ARG A 78 -7.94 14.77 -3.74
C ARG A 78 -7.70 14.88 -2.24
N ALA A 79 -6.63 15.57 -1.88
CA ALA A 79 -6.34 15.92 -0.49
C ALA A 79 -5.48 17.18 -0.41
N TRP A 80 -5.55 17.89 0.71
CA TRP A 80 -4.72 19.05 0.99
C TRP A 80 -3.49 18.64 1.78
N PHE A 81 -2.31 18.96 1.27
CA PHE A 81 -1.02 18.66 1.87
C PHE A 81 -0.47 19.92 2.50
N LEU A 82 -0.08 19.88 3.78
CA LEU A 82 0.58 21.02 4.40
C LEU A 82 2.05 21.04 4.00
N ILE A 83 2.43 21.98 3.15
CA ILE A 83 3.79 22.14 2.62
C ILE A 83 4.22 23.59 2.86
N ASP A 84 5.37 23.78 3.49
CA ASP A 84 5.94 25.10 3.77
C ASP A 84 4.94 26.08 4.43
N GLY A 85 4.11 25.58 5.34
CA GLY A 85 3.09 26.37 6.05
C GLY A 85 1.83 26.70 5.24
N ARG A 86 1.66 26.12 4.05
CA ARG A 86 0.50 26.33 3.19
C ARG A 86 -0.19 25.01 2.85
N TRP A 87 -1.51 25.04 2.81
CA TRP A 87 -2.31 23.93 2.33
C TRP A 87 -2.29 23.92 0.81
N GLU A 88 -1.74 22.86 0.23
CA GLU A 88 -1.69 22.63 -1.22
C GLU A 88 -2.63 21.49 -1.61
N LEU A 89 -3.62 21.80 -2.46
CA LEU A 89 -4.53 20.79 -2.99
C LEU A 89 -3.80 19.94 -4.03
N ARG A 90 -3.82 18.62 -3.84
CA ARG A 90 -3.37 17.65 -4.83
C ARG A 90 -4.59 16.87 -5.31
N GLU A 91 -4.93 17.01 -6.58
CA GLU A 91 -6.07 16.35 -7.23
C GLU A 91 -5.60 15.25 -8.19
N GLY A 92 -6.56 14.55 -8.81
CA GLY A 92 -6.27 13.48 -9.77
C GLY A 92 -5.60 12.28 -9.12
N LEU A 93 -5.90 12.01 -7.86
CA LEU A 93 -5.38 10.88 -7.10
C LEU A 93 -6.18 9.63 -7.50
N THR A 94 -5.52 8.62 -8.06
CA THR A 94 -6.17 7.45 -8.67
C THR A 94 -5.74 6.13 -8.04
N GLY A 95 -6.51 5.07 -8.30
CA GLY A 95 -6.16 3.69 -7.96
C GLY A 95 -5.90 3.50 -6.47
N ALA A 96 -4.72 2.93 -6.15
CA ALA A 96 -4.29 2.66 -4.78
C ALA A 96 -4.30 3.92 -3.89
N LEU A 97 -4.08 5.10 -4.48
CA LEU A 97 -4.04 6.35 -3.73
C LEU A 97 -5.42 6.74 -3.16
N ARG A 98 -6.49 6.43 -3.88
CA ARG A 98 -7.87 6.61 -3.38
C ARG A 98 -8.14 5.70 -2.19
N MET A 99 -7.61 4.47 -2.22
CA MET A 99 -7.71 3.56 -1.08
C MET A 99 -6.94 4.09 0.13
N GLU A 100 -5.70 4.58 -0.06
CA GLU A 100 -4.93 5.20 1.02
C GLU A 100 -5.67 6.39 1.65
N ILE A 101 -6.38 7.20 0.87
CA ILE A 101 -7.22 8.30 1.38
C ILE A 101 -8.40 7.77 2.20
N ARG A 102 -9.13 6.78 1.67
CA ARG A 102 -10.26 6.16 2.40
C ARG A 102 -9.83 5.54 3.72
N ASP A 103 -8.66 4.90 3.75
CA ASP A 103 -8.11 4.33 4.98
C ASP A 103 -7.63 5.44 5.94
N SER A 104 -7.02 6.50 5.41
CA SER A 104 -6.58 7.66 6.20
C SER A 104 -7.76 8.42 6.83
N LEU A 105 -8.92 8.46 6.18
CA LEU A 105 -10.14 9.04 6.73
C LEU A 105 -10.61 8.35 8.02
N ARG A 106 -10.11 7.15 8.36
CA ARG A 106 -10.42 6.45 9.61
C ARG A 106 -9.44 6.75 10.74
N LEU A 107 -8.36 7.47 10.46
CA LEU A 107 -7.34 7.79 11.45
C LEU A 107 -7.83 8.87 12.43
N PRO A 108 -7.18 8.98 13.61
CA PRO A 108 -7.45 10.05 14.56
C PRO A 108 -7.26 11.43 13.92
N VAL A 109 -8.17 12.34 14.25
CA VAL A 109 -8.07 13.73 13.79
C VAL A 109 -7.07 14.48 14.67
N ALA A 110 -6.19 15.26 14.04
CA ALA A 110 -5.23 16.13 14.69
C ALA A 110 -5.66 17.60 14.56
N PRO A 111 -5.32 18.48 15.53
CA PRO A 111 -5.54 19.90 15.37
C PRO A 111 -4.68 20.45 14.22
N PRO A 112 -5.24 21.29 13.32
CA PRO A 112 -4.45 21.89 12.24
C PRO A 112 -3.49 22.96 12.80
N PRO A 113 -2.22 23.00 12.35
CA PRO A 113 -1.24 23.97 12.83
C PRO A 113 -1.41 25.37 12.20
N VAL A 114 -2.17 25.47 11.10
CA VAL A 114 -2.51 26.73 10.42
C VAL A 114 -3.98 26.67 9.97
N PRO A 115 -4.66 27.81 9.75
CA PRO A 115 -6.06 27.83 9.33
C PRO A 115 -6.34 26.95 8.10
N LEU A 116 -7.44 26.21 8.16
CA LEU A 116 -7.83 25.29 7.09
C LEU A 116 -8.37 26.02 5.84
N PRO A 117 -8.25 25.43 4.65
CA PRO A 117 -8.94 25.89 3.46
C PRO A 117 -10.45 25.97 3.68
N LYS A 118 -11.07 27.09 3.31
CA LYS A 118 -12.52 27.29 3.41
C LYS A 118 -13.22 26.62 2.22
N VAL A 119 -13.65 25.37 2.40
CA VAL A 119 -14.27 24.56 1.33
C VAL A 119 -15.71 24.12 1.64
N GLY A 120 -16.34 24.76 2.64
CA GLY A 120 -17.74 24.54 3.01
C GLY A 120 -18.04 23.22 3.72
N VAL A 121 -17.01 22.49 4.16
CA VAL A 121 -17.11 21.28 4.98
C VAL A 121 -15.96 21.21 5.97
N ASP A 122 -16.17 20.43 7.02
CA ASP A 122 -15.11 20.12 7.99
C ASP A 122 -14.12 19.13 7.38
N LEU A 123 -12.90 19.61 7.16
CA LEU A 123 -11.80 18.77 6.69
C LEU A 123 -11.29 17.90 7.84
N ARG A 124 -11.09 16.60 7.57
CA ARG A 124 -10.43 15.69 8.50
C ARG A 124 -8.92 15.82 8.36
N VAL A 125 -8.30 16.44 9.37
CA VAL A 125 -6.85 16.63 9.43
C VAL A 125 -6.20 15.44 10.09
N VAL A 126 -5.23 14.82 9.44
CA VAL A 126 -4.45 13.72 9.97
C VAL A 126 -2.99 14.13 10.02
N LEU A 127 -2.36 13.88 11.16
CA LEU A 127 -0.92 13.98 11.36
C LEU A 127 -0.32 12.57 11.25
N PHE A 128 0.69 12.44 10.40
CA PHE A 128 1.47 11.20 10.25
C PHE A 128 2.84 11.33 10.95
N ASN A 129 3.44 10.19 11.31
CA ASN A 129 4.73 10.08 11.99
C ASN A 129 5.72 9.18 11.24
#